data_AF-A0A6P0SDF4-F1
#
_entry.id   AF-A0A6P0SDF4-F1
#
_cell.length_a   1.000
_cell.length_b   1.000
_cell.length_c   1.000
_cell.angle_alpha   90.00
_cell.angle_beta   90.00
_cell.angle_gamma   90.00
#
_symmetry.space_group_name_H-M   'P 1'
#
loop_
_entity.id
_entity.type
_entity.pdbx_description
1 polymer ?
#
loop_
_entity_poly.entity_id
_entity_poly.type
_entity_poly.pdbx_seq_one_letter_code
_entity_poly.pdbx_strand_id
1 'polypeptide(L)' 'QVNDNISITPGLIWIAAPFGDSDNEDVFIGALRTTFKF' A
#
# COMPACT_ATOMS: atom_id res chain seq x y z
N GLN A 1 -10.74 5.28 11.01
CA GLN A 1 -9.99 6.32 11.75
C GLN A 1 -9.79 5.81 13.17
N VAL A 2 -8.60 5.96 13.76
CA VAL A 2 -8.31 5.36 15.09
C VAL A 2 -8.85 6.27 16.20
N ASN A 3 -8.64 7.58 16.06
CA ASN A 3 -9.27 8.63 16.86
C ASN A 3 -9.21 9.98 16.11
N ASP A 4 -9.67 11.06 16.72
CA ASP A 4 -9.70 12.40 16.12
C ASP A 4 -8.31 12.96 15.77
N ASN A 5 -7.27 12.43 16.41
CA ASN A 5 -5.88 12.85 16.25
C ASN A 5 -5.04 11.89 15.38
N ILE A 6 -5.52 10.68 15.10
CA ILE A 6 -4.77 9.63 14.42
C ILE A 6 -5.66 8.95 13.37
N SER A 7 -5.23 9.03 12.13
CA SER A 7 -5.85 8.28 11.03
C SER A 7 -4.85 7.31 10.40
N ILE A 8 -5.35 6.14 10.01
CA ILE A 8 -4.58 5.12 9.27
C ILE A 8 -5.30 4.90 7.95
N THR A 9 -4.57 5.01 6.84
CA THR A 9 -5.04 4.66 5.50
C THR A 9 -4.25 3.45 5.00
N PRO A 10 -4.88 2.28 4.87
CA PRO A 10 -4.24 1.14 4.21
C PRO A 10 -4.26 1.31 2.69
N GLY A 11 -3.28 0.69 2.02
CA GLY A 11 -3.20 0.58 0.58
C GLY A 11 -2.62 -0.77 0.17
N LEU A 12 -3.07 -1.27 -0.98
CA LEU A 12 -2.54 -2.46 -1.62
C LEU A 12 -2.20 -2.10 -3.07
N ILE A 13 -1.00 -2.43 -3.50
CA ILE A 13 -0.56 -2.31 -4.89
C ILE A 13 -0.27 -3.73 -5.39
N TRP A 14 -0.83 -4.06 -6.55
CA TRP A 14 -0.51 -5.29 -7.28
C TRP A 14 0.11 -4.90 -8.61
N ILE A 15 1.29 -5.45 -8.89
CA ILE A 15 2.01 -5.27 -10.14
C ILE A 15 2.10 -6.65 -10.78
N ALA A 16 1.30 -6.85 -11.84
CA ALA A 16 1.36 -8.07 -12.63
C ALA A 16 2.54 -8.01 -13.60
N ALA A 17 3.29 -9.10 -13.74
CA ALA A 17 4.42 -9.23 -14.68
C ALA A 17 5.34 -7.97 -14.67
N PRO A 18 5.98 -7.65 -13.53
CA PRO A 18 6.73 -6.41 -13.37
C PRO A 18 7.80 -6.28 -14.45
N PHE A 19 8.09 -5.02 -14.83
CA PHE A 19 8.96 -4.67 -15.95
C PHE A 19 8.47 -5.12 -17.34
N GLY A 20 7.25 -5.65 -17.45
CA GLY A 20 6.65 -6.07 -18.72
C GLY A 20 7.12 -7.44 -19.20
N ASP A 21 7.72 -8.24 -18.31
CA ASP A 21 8.19 -9.59 -18.59
C ASP A 21 7.23 -10.60 -17.94
N SER A 22 6.62 -11.46 -18.75
CA SER A 22 5.62 -12.44 -18.33
C SER A 22 6.20 -13.62 -17.55
N ASP A 23 7.53 -13.79 -17.57
CA ASP A 23 8.21 -14.81 -16.78
C ASP A 23 8.48 -14.32 -15.34
N ASN A 24 8.29 -13.03 -15.07
CA ASN A 24 8.41 -12.48 -13.73
C ASN A 24 7.16 -12.78 -12.89
N GLU A 25 7.38 -13.20 -11.66
CA GLU A 25 6.33 -13.37 -10.66
C GLU A 25 5.67 -12.03 -10.31
N ASP A 26 4.37 -12.08 -10.02
CA ASP A 26 3.59 -10.93 -9.58
C ASP A 26 4.09 -10.40 -8.23
N VAL A 27 4.01 -9.07 -8.05
CA VAL A 27 4.42 -8.40 -6.82
C VAL A 27 3.22 -7.78 -6.12
N PHE A 28 3.12 -8.06 -4.81
CA PHE A 28 2.17 -7.41 -3.91
C PHE A 28 2.88 -6.50 -2.93
N ILE A 29 2.42 -5.25 -2.81
CA ILE A 29 2.96 -4.26 -1.89
C ILE A 29 1.84 -3.79 -0.98
N GLY A 30 1.97 -4.08 0.32
CA GLY A 30 1.13 -3.51 1.36
C GLY A 30 1.70 -2.18 1.85
N ALA A 31 0.83 -1.18 1.97
CA ALA A 31 1.20 0.13 2.50
C ALA A 31 0.25 0.53 3.64
N LEU A 32 0.81 1.18 4.67
CA LEU A 32 0.06 1.81 5.75
C LEU A 32 0.52 3.26 5.87
N ARG A 33 -0.39 4.21 5.64
CA ARG A 33 -0.13 5.63 5.86
C ARG A 33 -0.78 6.06 7.16
N THR A 34 0.01 6.57 8.08
CA THR A 34 -0.47 7.11 9.35
C THR A 34 -0.39 8.64 9.33
N THR A 35 -1.47 9.31 9.70
CA THR A 35 -1.52 10.78 9.80
C THR A 35 -1.89 11.18 11.22
N PHE A 36 -1.09 12.10 11.78
CA PHE A 36 -1.26 12.65 13.11
C PHE A 36 -1.71 14.12 13.03
N LYS A 37 -2.67 14.50 13.85
CA LYS A 37 -3.12 15.88 14.02
C LYS A 37 -2.78 16.35 15.44
N PHE A 38 -1.94 17.37 15.51
CA PHE A 38 -1.49 18.02 16.74
C PHE A 38 -2.23 19.34 16.95
#